data_AF-A0A8H8RDS5-F1
#
_entry.id   AF-A0A8H8RDS5-F1
#
_cell.length_a   1.000
_cell.length_b   1.000
_cell.length_c   1.000
_cell.angle_alpha   90.00
_cell.angle_beta   90.00
_cell.angle_gamma   90.00
#
_symmetry.space_group_name_H-M   'P 1'
#
loop_
_entity.id
_entity.type
_entity.pdbx_description
1 polymer ?
#
loop_
_entity_poly.entity_id
_entity_poly.type
_entity_poly.pdbx_seq_one_letter_code
_entity_poly.pdbx_strand_id
1 'polypeptide(L)'
;TKTVVSNDSVGIMRMLATAFDAFLDPGLREVGKPGGGLRPLGRAAEIDELGARIEAAVNWGTYKCGMAASQADYDECMKRLFTIAVRFDMAYYTIFMCNWKMIRSHYPNLHRWLRALYYEVDDEAKGAFKSTTHFEIFMEGYARSAMRMTLVPWGPAVPIMPLDT
;
A
#
# COMPACT_ATOMS: atom_id res chain seq x y z
N THR A 1 12.51 12.15 33.98
CA THR A 1 13.45 11.01 34.02
C THR A 1 14.43 10.97 32.85
N LYS A 2 14.22 11.68 31.73
CA LYS A 2 15.11 11.65 30.54
C LYS A 2 15.37 10.22 30.02
N THR A 3 14.35 9.38 30.05
CA THR A 3 14.40 7.96 29.65
C THR A 3 13.48 7.74 28.47
N VAL A 4 13.80 6.77 27.60
CA VAL A 4 12.91 6.34 26.52
C VAL A 4 11.66 5.72 27.14
N VAL A 5 10.49 6.18 26.71
CA VAL A 5 9.19 5.66 27.18
C VAL A 5 8.66 4.57 26.24
N SER A 6 8.79 4.78 24.93
CA SER A 6 8.50 3.79 23.90
C SER A 6 9.30 4.10 22.63
N ASN A 7 9.65 3.06 21.88
CA ASN A 7 10.23 3.12 20.53
C ASN A 7 9.45 2.26 19.53
N ASP A 8 8.30 1.72 19.92
CA ASP A 8 7.39 0.98 19.04
C ASP A 8 6.45 1.94 18.34
N SER A 9 6.64 2.16 17.04
CA SER A 9 5.83 3.11 16.27
C SER A 9 4.34 2.79 16.29
N VAL A 10 3.96 1.50 16.28
CA VAL A 10 2.55 1.09 16.30
C VAL A 10 1.94 1.40 17.67
N GLY A 11 2.63 1.02 18.75
CA GLY A 11 2.25 1.35 20.11
C GLY A 11 2.17 2.85 20.35
N ILE A 12 3.11 3.64 19.81
CA ILE A 12 3.10 5.11 19.91
C ILE A 12 1.85 5.68 19.25
N MET A 13 1.50 5.26 18.04
CA MET A 13 0.30 5.73 17.37
C MET A 13 -0.98 5.35 18.12
N ARG A 14 -1.04 4.15 18.71
CA ARG A 14 -2.15 3.71 19.57
C ARG A 14 -2.27 4.55 20.84
N MET A 15 -1.15 4.86 21.50
CA MET A 15 -1.15 5.73 22.68
C MET A 15 -1.63 7.14 22.30
N LEU A 16 -1.11 7.71 21.21
CA LEU A 16 -1.49 9.05 20.76
C LEU A 16 -2.98 9.16 20.40
N ALA A 17 -3.61 8.07 19.99
CA ALA A 17 -5.03 8.06 19.65
C ALA A 17 -5.95 8.37 20.84
N THR A 18 -5.57 8.05 22.09
CA THR A 18 -6.48 8.19 23.24
C THR A 18 -5.83 8.70 24.52
N ALA A 19 -4.52 8.51 24.73
CA ALA A 19 -3.86 8.82 26.00
C ALA A 19 -3.91 10.31 26.38
N PHE A 20 -4.17 11.18 25.41
CA PHE A 20 -4.28 12.63 25.62
C PHE A 20 -5.70 13.17 25.48
N ASP A 21 -6.72 12.33 25.33
CA ASP A 21 -8.12 12.76 25.15
C ASP A 21 -8.59 13.68 26.29
N ALA A 22 -8.13 13.45 27.52
CA ALA A 22 -8.47 14.28 28.67
C ALA A 22 -8.03 15.75 28.53
N PHE A 23 -7.02 16.02 27.69
CA PHE A 23 -6.49 17.37 27.45
C PHE A 23 -7.08 18.03 26.20
N LEU A 24 -7.90 17.31 25.42
CA LEU A 24 -8.54 17.81 24.21
C LEU A 24 -9.94 18.36 24.50
N ASP A 25 -10.35 19.35 23.70
CA ASP A 25 -11.74 19.79 23.65
C ASP A 25 -12.67 18.61 23.33
N PRO A 26 -13.89 18.54 23.90
CA PRO A 26 -14.77 17.38 23.77
C PRO A 26 -15.02 16.90 22.32
N GLY A 27 -15.09 17.82 21.36
CA GLY A 27 -15.29 17.50 19.94
C GLY A 27 -14.04 16.99 19.21
N LEU A 28 -12.86 17.11 19.80
CA LEU A 28 -11.58 16.64 19.25
C LEU A 28 -11.15 15.27 19.80
N ARG A 29 -11.75 14.85 20.92
CA ARG A 29 -11.50 13.54 21.54
C ARG A 29 -11.89 12.42 20.61
N GLU A 30 -11.18 11.32 20.68
CA GLU A 30 -11.40 10.14 19.84
C GLU A 30 -12.85 9.64 19.91
N VAL A 31 -13.45 9.64 21.11
CA VAL A 31 -14.86 9.27 21.35
C VAL A 31 -15.87 10.27 20.83
N GLY A 32 -15.48 11.53 20.62
CA GLY A 32 -16.34 12.63 20.19
C GLY A 32 -16.36 12.83 18.67
N LYS A 33 -15.51 12.15 17.91
CA LYS A 33 -15.41 12.32 16.45
C LYS A 33 -16.57 11.66 15.71
N PRO A 34 -17.28 12.38 14.83
CA PRO A 34 -18.35 11.81 14.03
C PRO A 34 -17.79 10.74 13.07
N GLY A 35 -18.38 9.54 13.11
CA GLY A 35 -17.94 8.39 12.30
C GLY A 35 -16.89 7.48 12.96
N GLY A 36 -16.47 7.79 14.19
CA GLY A 36 -15.37 7.13 14.88
C GLY A 36 -14.02 7.70 14.41
N GLY A 37 -13.17 8.11 15.35
CA GLY A 37 -11.90 8.78 15.07
C GLY A 37 -10.82 7.93 14.38
N LEU A 38 -9.56 8.09 14.80
CA LEU A 38 -8.40 7.41 14.21
C LEU A 38 -8.37 5.90 14.48
N ARG A 39 -8.85 5.45 15.64
CA ARG A 39 -8.98 4.04 16.03
C ARG A 39 -10.21 3.86 16.95
N PRO A 40 -11.43 3.82 16.38
CA PRO A 40 -12.66 3.68 17.15
C PRO A 40 -12.67 2.38 17.96
N LEU A 41 -13.04 2.45 19.24
CA LEU A 41 -13.02 1.28 20.13
C LEU A 41 -13.82 0.08 19.59
N GLY A 42 -14.97 0.35 18.96
CA GLY A 42 -15.82 -0.70 18.39
C GLY A 42 -15.24 -1.41 17.15
N ARG A 43 -14.19 -0.85 16.52
CA ARG A 43 -13.50 -1.43 15.34
C ARG A 43 -12.00 -1.65 15.56
N ALA A 44 -11.53 -1.40 16.77
CA ALA A 44 -10.12 -1.44 17.13
C ALA A 44 -9.46 -2.78 16.77
N ALA A 45 -10.13 -3.90 17.04
CA ALA A 45 -9.62 -5.24 16.73
C ALA A 45 -9.51 -5.49 15.23
N GLU A 46 -10.51 -5.10 14.45
CA GLU A 46 -10.52 -5.23 12.99
C GLU A 46 -9.42 -4.36 12.35
N ILE A 47 -9.25 -3.13 12.83
CA ILE A 47 -8.19 -2.22 12.40
C ILE A 47 -6.81 -2.80 12.71
N ASP A 48 -6.63 -3.37 13.91
CA ASP A 48 -5.36 -3.98 14.30
C ASP A 48 -5.03 -5.23 13.47
N GLU A 49 -6.02 -6.07 13.18
CA GLU A 49 -5.84 -7.27 12.34
C GLU A 49 -5.47 -6.88 10.90
N LEU A 50 -6.20 -5.93 10.32
CA LEU A 50 -5.90 -5.42 8.98
C LEU A 50 -4.52 -4.74 8.95
N GLY A 51 -4.20 -3.93 9.97
CA GLY A 51 -2.93 -3.27 10.13
C GLY A 51 -1.76 -4.26 10.15
N ALA A 52 -1.87 -5.34 10.93
CA ALA A 52 -0.86 -6.39 10.98
C ALA A 52 -0.68 -7.11 9.64
N ARG A 53 -1.77 -7.35 8.90
CA ARG A 53 -1.72 -7.95 7.55
C ARG A 53 -1.03 -7.03 6.55
N ILE A 54 -1.36 -5.73 6.57
CA ILE A 54 -0.72 -4.72 5.72
C ILE A 54 0.76 -4.58 6.07
N GLU A 55 1.09 -4.53 7.36
CA GLU A 55 2.47 -4.41 7.83
C GLU A 55 3.30 -5.62 7.37
N ALA A 56 2.79 -6.84 7.54
CA ALA A 56 3.47 -8.05 7.10
C ALA A 56 3.65 -8.13 5.58
N ALA A 57 2.67 -7.65 4.81
CA ALA A 57 2.67 -7.75 3.35
C ALA A 57 3.45 -6.62 2.66
N VAL A 58 3.37 -5.40 3.19
CA VAL A 58 3.87 -4.17 2.54
C VAL A 58 5.10 -3.63 3.26
N ASN A 59 4.98 -3.36 4.57
CA ASN A 59 6.06 -2.73 5.33
C ASN A 59 7.24 -3.69 5.53
N TRP A 60 6.96 -4.94 5.91
CA TRP A 60 8.00 -5.95 6.14
C TRP A 60 8.37 -6.72 4.87
N GLY A 61 7.48 -6.76 3.87
CA GLY A 61 7.73 -7.46 2.60
C GLY A 61 8.94 -6.93 1.83
N THR A 62 9.19 -5.61 1.89
CA THR A 62 10.35 -4.97 1.25
C THR A 62 11.67 -5.28 1.97
N TYR A 63 11.67 -5.27 3.31
CA TYR A 63 12.84 -5.70 4.10
C TYR A 63 13.12 -7.19 3.93
N LYS A 64 12.08 -8.03 3.90
CA LYS A 64 12.20 -9.47 3.63
C LYS A 64 12.79 -9.77 2.26
N CYS A 65 12.51 -8.98 1.22
CA CYS A 65 13.21 -9.12 -0.06
C CYS A 65 14.72 -8.93 0.12
N GLY A 66 15.12 -7.83 0.78
CA GLY A 66 16.54 -7.47 0.94
C GLY A 66 17.31 -8.37 1.91
N MET A 67 16.62 -9.08 2.80
CA MET A 67 17.19 -10.01 3.79
C MET A 67 16.84 -11.47 3.49
N ALA A 68 16.32 -11.78 2.30
CA ALA A 68 15.91 -13.13 1.94
C ALA A 68 17.09 -14.10 2.08
N ALA A 69 16.92 -15.15 2.88
CA ALA A 69 17.95 -16.17 3.11
C ALA A 69 17.97 -17.25 2.02
N SER A 70 16.97 -17.25 1.14
CA SER A 70 16.83 -18.18 0.03
C SER A 70 16.25 -17.51 -1.22
N GLN A 71 16.53 -18.08 -2.39
CA GLN A 71 15.95 -17.62 -3.66
C GLN A 71 14.42 -17.69 -3.65
N ALA A 72 13.86 -18.76 -3.06
CA ALA A 72 12.41 -18.94 -2.98
C ALA A 72 11.73 -17.81 -2.18
N ASP A 73 12.31 -17.40 -1.05
CA ASP A 73 11.78 -16.29 -0.24
C ASP A 73 11.89 -14.96 -0.97
N TYR A 74 13.01 -14.74 -1.67
CA TYR A 74 13.20 -13.55 -2.51
C TYR A 74 12.14 -13.49 -3.62
N ASP A 75 11.93 -14.59 -4.34
CA ASP A 75 10.97 -14.69 -5.45
C ASP A 75 9.53 -14.46 -4.97
N GLU A 76 9.16 -15.01 -3.82
CA GLU A 76 7.84 -14.79 -3.24
C GLU A 76 7.63 -13.31 -2.89
N CYS A 77 8.62 -12.68 -2.25
CA CYS A 77 8.51 -11.28 -1.85
C CYS A 77 8.50 -10.35 -3.08
N MET A 78 9.29 -10.67 -4.11
CA MET A 78 9.26 -10.00 -5.41
C MET A 78 7.89 -10.06 -6.08
N LYS A 79 7.26 -11.24 -6.14
CA LYS A 79 5.91 -11.43 -6.67
C LYS A 79 4.90 -10.55 -5.92
N ARG A 80 4.99 -10.50 -4.58
CA ARG A 80 4.12 -9.65 -3.75
C ARG A 80 4.35 -8.16 -4.05
N LEU A 81 5.59 -7.70 -4.09
CA LEU A 81 5.91 -6.31 -4.40
C LEU A 81 5.40 -5.91 -5.79
N PHE A 82 5.52 -6.80 -6.78
CA PHE A 82 5.04 -6.54 -8.14
C PHE A 82 3.54 -6.21 -8.14
N THR A 83 2.74 -7.00 -7.41
CA THR A 83 1.28 -6.79 -7.36
C THR A 83 0.90 -5.42 -6.81
N ILE A 84 1.70 -4.87 -5.90
CA ILE A 84 1.49 -3.52 -5.33
C ILE A 84 1.94 -2.47 -6.35
N ALA A 85 3.16 -2.60 -6.88
CA ALA A 85 3.75 -1.62 -7.79
C ALA A 85 2.93 -1.44 -9.08
N VAL A 86 2.44 -2.54 -9.67
CA VAL A 86 1.67 -2.51 -10.94
C VAL A 86 0.32 -1.79 -10.79
N ARG A 87 -0.24 -1.75 -9.58
CA ARG A 87 -1.51 -1.06 -9.26
C ARG A 87 -1.31 0.40 -8.83
N PHE A 88 -0.08 0.81 -8.51
CA PHE A 88 0.17 2.08 -7.85
C PHE A 88 -0.26 3.28 -8.69
N ASP A 89 0.30 3.42 -9.89
CA ASP A 89 0.00 4.58 -10.76
C ASP A 89 -1.44 4.54 -11.31
N MET A 90 -1.99 3.33 -11.51
CA MET A 90 -3.33 3.14 -12.10
C MET A 90 -4.48 3.26 -11.11
N ALA A 91 -4.26 2.94 -9.84
CA ALA A 91 -5.31 2.92 -8.83
C ALA A 91 -4.90 3.67 -7.57
N TYR A 92 -3.80 3.29 -6.90
CA TYR A 92 -3.49 3.80 -5.56
C TYR A 92 -3.21 5.30 -5.55
N TYR A 93 -2.54 5.81 -6.58
CA TYR A 93 -2.25 7.23 -6.73
C TYR A 93 -3.54 8.07 -6.66
N THR A 94 -4.57 7.70 -7.43
CA THR A 94 -5.81 8.48 -7.55
C THR A 94 -6.86 8.09 -6.51
N ILE A 95 -7.13 6.79 -6.36
CA ILE A 95 -8.24 6.26 -5.55
C ILE A 95 -7.89 6.31 -4.05
N PHE A 96 -6.65 5.99 -3.69
CA PHE A 96 -6.18 5.99 -2.30
C PHE A 96 -5.42 7.27 -1.92
N MET A 97 -5.34 8.24 -2.83
CA MET A 97 -4.64 9.50 -2.61
C MET A 97 -3.16 9.31 -2.24
N CYS A 98 -2.53 8.22 -2.69
CA CYS A 98 -1.08 8.01 -2.58
C CYS A 98 -0.32 8.87 -3.61
N ASN A 99 -0.61 10.17 -3.62
CA ASN A 99 -0.37 11.04 -4.78
C ASN A 99 0.77 12.04 -4.59
N TRP A 100 1.67 11.83 -3.62
CA TRP A 100 2.85 12.69 -3.49
C TRP A 100 3.68 12.65 -4.78
N LYS A 101 3.93 11.45 -5.30
CA LYS A 101 4.71 11.17 -6.52
C LYS A 101 4.25 9.85 -7.15
N MET A 102 4.22 9.76 -8.48
CA MET A 102 3.97 8.51 -9.21
C MET A 102 5.26 7.68 -9.35
N ILE A 103 5.13 6.36 -9.46
CA ILE A 103 6.25 5.45 -9.76
C ILE A 103 6.90 5.85 -11.09
N ARG A 104 6.09 6.01 -12.15
CA ARG A 104 6.59 6.26 -13.50
C ARG A 104 7.43 7.52 -13.68
N SER A 105 7.24 8.54 -12.83
CA SER A 105 7.89 9.85 -13.01
C SER A 105 8.96 10.17 -11.99
N HIS A 106 8.94 9.54 -10.80
CA HIS A 106 9.80 9.98 -9.70
C HIS A 106 10.59 8.87 -9.00
N TYR A 107 10.33 7.60 -9.33
CA TYR A 107 11.03 6.46 -8.73
C TYR A 107 11.72 5.65 -9.84
N PRO A 108 12.84 6.13 -10.41
CA PRO A 108 13.42 5.58 -11.63
C PRO A 108 13.83 4.10 -11.50
N ASN A 109 14.40 3.70 -10.36
CA ASN A 109 14.79 2.32 -10.12
C ASN A 109 13.58 1.39 -10.01
N LEU A 110 12.54 1.81 -9.27
CA LEU A 110 11.31 1.04 -9.11
C LEU A 110 10.52 0.96 -10.43
N HIS A 111 10.49 2.05 -11.19
CA HIS A 111 9.86 2.10 -12.51
C HIS A 111 10.57 1.17 -13.50
N ARG A 112 11.92 1.22 -13.55
CA ARG A 112 12.71 0.31 -14.38
C ARG A 112 12.47 -1.15 -14.00
N TRP A 113 12.50 -1.46 -12.70
CA TRP A 113 12.25 -2.81 -12.17
C TRP A 113 10.84 -3.32 -12.52
N LEU A 114 9.81 -2.49 -12.32
CA LEU A 114 8.43 -2.85 -12.64
C LEU A 114 8.25 -3.13 -14.12
N ARG A 115 8.80 -2.28 -14.99
CA ARG A 115 8.76 -2.48 -16.44
C ARG A 115 9.49 -3.75 -16.85
N ALA A 116 10.68 -4.00 -16.28
CA ALA A 116 11.45 -5.20 -16.56
C ALA A 116 10.62 -6.45 -16.28
N LEU A 117 10.07 -6.60 -15.07
CA LEU A 117 9.23 -7.74 -14.72
C LEU A 117 7.95 -7.82 -15.56
N TYR A 118 7.30 -6.69 -15.82
CA TYR A 118 6.05 -6.66 -16.58
C TYR A 118 6.24 -7.08 -18.04
N TYR A 119 7.36 -6.76 -18.66
CA TYR A 119 7.66 -7.14 -20.05
C TYR A 119 8.58 -8.35 -20.17
N GLU A 120 9.03 -8.92 -19.05
CA GLU A 120 9.88 -10.10 -19.04
C GLU A 120 9.19 -11.27 -19.73
N VAL A 121 9.89 -11.85 -20.70
CA VAL A 121 9.49 -13.08 -21.38
C VAL A 121 10.71 -13.99 -21.33
N ASP A 122 10.97 -14.55 -20.15
CA ASP A 122 11.89 -15.68 -20.02
C ASP A 122 11.12 -16.98 -20.32
N ASP A 123 11.86 -18.07 -20.56
CA ASP A 123 11.27 -19.38 -20.88
C ASP A 123 10.49 -19.98 -19.70
N GLU A 124 10.79 -19.53 -18.47
CA GLU A 124 10.22 -20.05 -17.23
C GLU A 124 8.93 -19.33 -16.82
N ALA A 125 8.96 -17.99 -16.68
CA ALA A 125 7.81 -17.18 -16.34
C ALA A 125 6.87 -16.94 -17.53
N LYS A 126 7.33 -17.09 -18.79
CA LYS A 126 6.48 -17.02 -20.00
C LYS A 126 5.58 -15.78 -20.07
N GLY A 127 6.07 -14.64 -19.55
CA GLY A 127 5.29 -13.41 -19.47
C GLY A 127 4.13 -13.44 -18.47
N ALA A 128 4.20 -14.29 -17.43
CA ALA A 128 3.17 -14.44 -16.40
C ALA A 128 2.73 -13.10 -15.79
N PHE A 129 3.69 -12.21 -15.49
CA PHE A 129 3.39 -10.89 -14.93
C PHE A 129 2.49 -10.06 -15.84
N LYS A 130 2.76 -10.07 -17.16
CA LYS A 130 1.93 -9.37 -18.14
C LYS A 130 0.57 -10.03 -18.32
N SER A 131 0.57 -11.35 -18.54
CA SER A 131 -0.62 -12.11 -18.90
C SER A 131 -1.65 -12.20 -17.77
N THR A 132 -1.20 -12.07 -16.52
CA THR A 132 -2.07 -12.08 -15.33
C THR A 132 -2.45 -10.69 -14.81
N THR A 133 -1.97 -9.61 -15.45
CA THR A 133 -2.31 -8.25 -15.06
C THR A 133 -3.43 -7.70 -15.93
N HIS A 134 -4.65 -7.70 -15.38
CA HIS A 134 -5.83 -7.13 -16.02
C HIS A 134 -6.24 -5.82 -15.33
N PHE A 135 -5.85 -4.69 -15.91
CA PHE A 135 -6.05 -3.35 -15.33
C PHE A 135 -7.53 -3.03 -15.07
N GLU A 136 -8.38 -3.30 -16.06
CA GLU A 136 -9.84 -3.10 -16.01
C GLU A 136 -10.46 -3.68 -14.73
N ILE A 137 -10.12 -4.93 -14.40
CA ILE A 137 -10.74 -5.67 -13.30
C ILE A 137 -10.49 -4.99 -11.97
N PHE A 138 -9.24 -4.66 -11.66
CA PHE A 138 -8.94 -4.07 -10.35
C PHE A 138 -9.30 -2.59 -10.29
N MET A 139 -9.21 -1.85 -11.41
CA MET A 139 -9.58 -0.43 -11.43
C MET A 139 -11.08 -0.26 -11.16
N GLU A 140 -11.92 -1.07 -11.82
CA GLU A 140 -13.35 -1.12 -11.51
C GLU A 140 -13.61 -1.56 -10.07
N GLY A 141 -12.95 -2.63 -9.63
CA GLY A 141 -13.10 -3.15 -8.26
C GLY A 141 -12.81 -2.09 -7.20
N TYR A 142 -11.71 -1.34 -7.34
CA TYR A 142 -11.35 -0.27 -6.41
C TYR A 142 -12.32 0.92 -6.49
N ALA A 143 -12.66 1.36 -7.70
CA ALA A 143 -13.57 2.51 -7.88
C ALA A 143 -14.96 2.23 -7.31
N ARG A 144 -15.52 1.04 -7.54
CA ARG A 144 -16.83 0.63 -6.99
C ARG A 144 -16.81 0.47 -5.47
N SER A 145 -15.68 0.03 -4.91
CA SER A 145 -15.51 -0.12 -3.46
C SER A 145 -15.28 1.23 -2.76
N ALA A 146 -14.71 2.21 -3.47
CA ALA A 146 -14.54 3.56 -2.97
C ALA A 146 -15.90 4.27 -2.94
N MET A 147 -16.53 4.32 -1.77
CA MET A 147 -17.87 4.90 -1.54
C MET A 147 -18.08 6.34 -2.06
N ARG A 148 -17.01 7.05 -2.44
CA ARG A 148 -17.03 8.44 -2.92
C ARG A 148 -16.89 8.57 -4.44
N MET A 149 -16.68 7.48 -5.17
CA MET A 149 -16.41 7.50 -6.61
C MET A 149 -17.60 7.01 -7.41
N THR A 150 -18.03 7.81 -8.38
CA THR A 150 -19.09 7.46 -9.34
C THR A 150 -18.53 7.08 -10.72
N LEU A 151 -17.24 7.33 -10.96
CA LEU A 151 -16.53 7.09 -12.20
C LEU A 151 -15.26 6.29 -11.95
N VAL A 152 -14.83 5.52 -12.94
CA VAL A 152 -13.54 4.82 -12.95
C VAL A 152 -12.51 5.73 -13.62
N PRO A 153 -11.46 6.18 -12.91
CA PRO A 153 -10.41 7.00 -13.52
C PRO A 153 -9.50 6.10 -14.35
N TRP A 154 -9.75 6.02 -15.66
CA TRP A 154 -8.96 5.21 -16.60
C TRP A 154 -7.53 5.69 -16.82
N GLY A 155 -7.21 6.90 -16.38
CA GLY A 155 -5.87 7.44 -16.45
C GLY A 155 -4.93 6.81 -15.43
N PRO A 156 -3.63 6.76 -15.71
CA PRO A 156 -2.97 7.21 -16.95
C PRO A 156 -3.17 6.28 -18.17
N ALA A 157 -3.25 6.86 -19.37
CA ALA A 157 -3.64 6.16 -20.61
C ALA A 157 -2.75 4.96 -21.00
N VAL A 158 -1.47 5.00 -20.61
CA VAL A 158 -0.54 3.86 -20.74
C VAL A 158 -0.34 3.27 -19.35
N PRO A 159 -0.85 2.05 -19.08
CA PRO A 159 -0.77 1.47 -17.75
C PRO A 159 0.65 1.21 -17.26
N ILE A 160 1.48 0.60 -18.10
CA ILE A 160 2.91 0.41 -17.88
C ILE A 160 3.64 0.92 -19.12
N MET A 161 4.60 1.83 -18.94
CA MET A 161 5.36 2.39 -20.06
C MET A 161 6.22 1.30 -20.72
N PRO A 162 6.44 1.34 -22.04
CA PRO A 162 7.32 0.41 -22.73
C PRO A 162 8.75 0.46 -22.17
N LEU A 163 9.53 -0.60 -22.42
CA LEU A 163 10.95 -0.62 -22.12
C LEU A 163 11.66 0.47 -22.93
N ASP A 164 12.73 1.03 -22.35
CA ASP A 164 13.59 1.97 -23.06
C ASP A 164 14.28 1.21 -24.20
N THR A 165 14.26 1.77 -25.41
CA THR A 165 14.99 1.27 -26.59
C THR A 165 16.48 1.52 -26.48
#